data_AF-A0A811L679-F1
#
_entry.id   AF-A0A811L679-F1
#
_cell.length_a   1.000
_cell.length_b   1.000
_cell.length_c   1.000
_cell.angle_alpha   90.00
_cell.angle_beta   90.00
_cell.angle_gamma   90.00
#
_symmetry.space_group_name_H-M   'P 1'
#
loop_
_entity.id
_entity.type
_entity.pdbx_description
1 polymer ?
#
loop_
_entity_poly.entity_id
_entity_poly.type
_entity_poly.pdbx_seq_one_letter_code
_entity_poly.pdbx_strand_id
1 'polypeptide(L)'
;MDLFPSDVVEKCEILEIKENVKLPNVLKKALNLFNVEGKDLLIYGSSKAIERAVALVEQVKQTQTKPVYQWNKFSEIKTKAENKLDVDLFEPIIAVVLSKKNIGDETESVQVSTESSDFKHLNDLPRLKIGTENKDNNWRQKRKIK
;
A
#
# COMPACT_ATOMS: atom_id res chain seq x y z
N MET A 1 -6.91 -12.14 -13.97
CA MET A 1 -6.91 -10.70 -13.63
C MET A 1 -5.45 -10.42 -13.39
N ASP A 2 -4.79 -9.91 -14.42
CA ASP A 2 -3.34 -10.05 -14.54
C ASP A 2 -2.71 -8.77 -14.01
N LEU A 3 -2.79 -8.60 -12.68
CA LEU A 3 -2.30 -7.41 -11.99
C LEU A 3 -0.77 -7.30 -12.09
N PHE A 4 -0.09 -8.45 -12.10
CA PHE A 4 1.34 -8.57 -12.25
C PHE A 4 1.67 -9.63 -13.31
N PRO A 5 2.84 -9.54 -13.96
CA PRO A 5 3.37 -10.60 -14.81
C PRO A 5 3.40 -11.96 -14.08
N SER A 6 3.08 -13.05 -14.80
CA SER A 6 2.97 -14.38 -14.21
C SER A 6 4.27 -14.86 -13.54
N ASP A 7 5.43 -14.50 -14.11
CA ASP A 7 6.76 -14.84 -13.60
C ASP A 7 7.09 -14.17 -12.26
N VAL A 8 6.37 -13.09 -11.90
CA VAL A 8 6.45 -12.44 -10.59
C VAL A 8 5.50 -13.14 -9.62
N VAL A 9 4.26 -13.39 -10.03
CA VAL A 9 3.24 -14.03 -9.19
C VAL A 9 3.65 -15.45 -8.77
N GLU A 10 4.27 -16.22 -9.66
CA GLU A 10 4.76 -17.58 -9.37
C GLU A 10 5.85 -17.63 -8.29
N LYS A 11 6.59 -16.53 -8.07
CA LYS A 11 7.63 -16.42 -7.05
C LYS A 11 7.08 -15.90 -5.71
N CYS A 12 5.80 -15.50 -5.68
CA CYS A 12 5.19 -14.88 -4.52
C CYS A 12 4.41 -15.90 -3.66
N GLU A 13 4.58 -15.79 -2.36
CA GLU A 13 3.57 -16.25 -1.40
C GLU A 13 2.42 -15.26 -1.39
N ILE A 14 1.18 -15.77 -1.47
CA ILE A 14 0.00 -14.92 -1.65
C ILE A 14 -0.75 -14.78 -0.32
N LEU A 15 -1.07 -13.54 0.05
CA LEU A 15 -1.79 -13.20 1.27
C LEU A 15 -2.96 -12.26 0.99
N GLU A 16 -4.16 -12.82 1.00
CA GLU A 16 -5.42 -12.06 0.94
C GLU A 16 -5.81 -11.50 2.30
N ILE A 17 -6.11 -10.20 2.34
CA ILE A 17 -6.58 -9.48 3.52
C ILE A 17 -8.09 -9.29 3.41
N LYS A 18 -8.83 -9.84 4.37
CA LYS A 18 -10.29 -9.69 4.50
C LYS A 18 -10.63 -8.61 5.52
N GLU A 19 -11.82 -8.03 5.44
CA GLU A 19 -12.29 -6.93 6.31
C GLU A 19 -12.11 -7.24 7.81
N ASN A 20 -12.38 -8.47 8.25
CA ASN A 20 -12.46 -8.83 9.67
C ASN A 20 -11.21 -9.52 10.25
N VAL A 21 -10.05 -9.42 9.60
CA VAL A 21 -8.83 -10.10 10.09
C VAL A 21 -8.18 -9.38 11.28
N LYS A 22 -7.67 -10.17 12.24
CA LYS A 22 -6.84 -9.66 13.33
C LYS A 22 -5.42 -9.39 12.82
N LEU A 23 -5.09 -8.12 12.56
CA LEU A 23 -3.80 -7.68 12.02
C LEU A 23 -2.57 -8.33 12.71
N PRO A 24 -2.47 -8.46 14.06
CA PRO A 24 -1.31 -9.06 14.70
C PRO A 24 -1.04 -10.52 14.28
N ASN A 25 -2.10 -11.29 14.04
CA ASN A 25 -1.97 -12.69 13.61
C ASN A 25 -1.52 -12.77 12.15
N VAL A 26 -2.05 -11.88 11.31
CA VAL A 26 -1.71 -11.82 9.89
C VAL A 26 -0.29 -11.30 9.72
N LEU A 27 0.15 -10.34 10.53
CA LEU A 27 1.53 -9.84 10.56
C LEU A 27 2.51 -10.97 10.86
N LYS A 28 2.29 -11.76 11.91
CA LYS A 28 3.15 -12.93 12.21
C LYS A 28 3.26 -13.88 11.02
N LYS A 29 2.13 -14.15 10.34
CA LYS A 29 2.12 -15.00 9.14
C LYS A 29 2.88 -14.36 7.98
N ALA A 30 2.65 -13.07 7.70
CA ALA A 30 3.30 -12.32 6.65
C ALA A 30 4.82 -12.29 6.85
N LEU A 31 5.29 -12.03 8.07
CA LEU A 31 6.71 -12.04 8.41
C LEU A 31 7.33 -13.42 8.21
N ASN A 32 6.66 -14.49 8.64
CA ASN A 32 7.14 -15.84 8.44
C ASN A 32 7.30 -16.18 6.96
N LEU A 33 6.34 -15.78 6.12
CA LEU A 33 6.39 -16.00 4.67
C LEU A 33 7.49 -15.16 4.00
N PHE A 34 7.56 -13.87 4.33
CA PHE A 34 8.55 -12.95 3.76
C PHE A 34 9.99 -13.28 4.18
N ASN A 35 10.16 -13.91 5.34
CA ASN A 35 11.47 -14.32 5.83
C ASN A 35 12.03 -15.58 5.15
N VAL A 36 11.21 -16.34 4.41
CA VAL A 36 11.68 -17.47 3.62
C VAL A 36 12.61 -16.97 2.50
N GLU A 37 13.78 -17.59 2.37
CA GLU A 37 14.72 -17.22 1.30
C GLU A 37 14.16 -17.60 -0.08
N GLY A 38 14.35 -16.70 -1.04
CA GLY A 38 14.00 -16.95 -2.44
C GLY A 38 12.51 -16.78 -2.79
N LYS A 39 11.67 -16.37 -1.83
CA LYS A 39 10.25 -16.08 -2.06
C LYS A 39 9.96 -14.59 -1.85
N ASP A 40 9.06 -14.08 -2.68
CA ASP A 40 8.47 -12.75 -2.55
C ASP A 40 7.11 -12.86 -1.84
N LEU A 41 6.53 -11.74 -1.42
CA LEU A 41 5.23 -11.72 -0.76
C LEU A 41 4.26 -10.82 -1.51
N LEU A 42 3.15 -11.37 -1.99
CA LEU A 42 2.04 -10.64 -2.58
C LEU A 42 0.94 -10.45 -1.54
N ILE A 43 0.68 -9.20 -1.15
CA ILE A 43 -0.41 -8.82 -0.24
C ILE A 43 -1.49 -8.10 -1.06
N TYR A 44 -2.74 -8.54 -0.96
CA TYR A 44 -3.84 -7.81 -1.60
C TYR A 44 -5.08 -7.74 -0.71
N GLY A 45 -5.90 -6.73 -0.93
CA GLY A 45 -7.18 -6.54 -0.27
C GLY A 45 -8.11 -5.68 -1.11
N SER A 46 -9.41 -5.95 -1.03
CA SER A 46 -10.45 -5.20 -1.74
C SER A 46 -11.28 -4.34 -0.80
N SER A 47 -11.87 -3.28 -1.36
CA SER A 47 -12.87 -2.44 -0.69
C SER A 47 -12.41 -2.00 0.71
N LYS A 48 -13.08 -2.44 1.76
CA LYS A 48 -12.79 -2.05 3.15
C LYS A 48 -11.51 -2.68 3.72
N ALA A 49 -10.95 -3.68 3.05
CA ALA A 49 -9.71 -4.34 3.47
C ALA A 49 -8.45 -3.64 2.94
N ILE A 50 -8.58 -2.68 2.01
CA ILE A 50 -7.46 -1.94 1.41
C ILE A 50 -6.60 -1.28 2.48
N GLU A 51 -7.19 -0.55 3.42
CA GLU A 51 -6.47 0.15 4.48
C GLU A 51 -5.65 -0.83 5.34
N ARG A 52 -6.21 -2.01 5.62
CA ARG A 52 -5.53 -3.06 6.38
C ARG A 52 -4.39 -3.71 5.59
N ALA A 53 -4.57 -3.89 4.28
CA ALA A 53 -3.53 -4.41 3.40
C ALA A 53 -2.33 -3.46 3.36
N VAL A 54 -2.57 -2.16 3.22
CA VAL A 54 -1.52 -1.13 3.28
C VAL A 54 -0.85 -1.10 4.65
N ALA A 55 -1.63 -1.07 5.73
CA ALA A 55 -1.07 -1.08 7.09
C ALA A 55 -0.18 -2.31 7.34
N LEU A 56 -0.58 -3.48 6.84
CA LEU A 56 0.23 -4.69 6.93
C LEU A 56 1.54 -4.59 6.14
N VAL A 57 1.49 -4.04 4.91
CA VAL A 57 2.68 -3.78 4.09
C VAL A 57 3.68 -2.92 4.85
N GLU A 58 3.23 -1.79 5.42
CA GLU A 58 4.09 -0.89 6.18
C GLU A 58 4.69 -1.58 7.42
N GLN A 59 3.88 -2.34 8.17
CA GLN A 59 4.38 -3.09 9.32
C GLN A 59 5.40 -4.16 8.94
N VAL A 60 5.24 -4.83 7.80
CA VAL A 60 6.23 -5.78 7.30
C VAL A 60 7.54 -5.03 7.02
N LYS A 61 7.51 -3.91 6.28
CA LYS A 61 8.71 -3.13 5.94
C LYS A 61 9.47 -2.63 7.17
N GLN A 62 8.76 -2.10 8.17
CA GLN A 62 9.35 -1.60 9.42
C GLN A 62 10.11 -2.66 10.22
N THR A 63 9.82 -3.95 10.02
CA THR A 63 10.54 -5.03 10.71
C THR A 63 11.80 -5.50 9.99
N GLN A 64 12.07 -4.99 8.78
CA GLN A 64 13.18 -5.41 7.96
C GLN A 64 14.39 -4.50 8.18
N THR A 65 15.55 -5.10 8.41
CA THR A 65 16.81 -4.36 8.53
C THR A 65 17.48 -4.08 7.18
N LYS A 66 17.01 -4.76 6.13
CA LYS A 66 17.50 -4.61 4.75
C LYS A 66 16.47 -3.90 3.89
N PRO A 67 16.90 -3.24 2.81
CA PRO A 67 15.97 -2.61 1.88
C PRO A 67 14.90 -3.60 1.36
N VAL A 68 13.67 -3.12 1.29
CA VAL A 68 12.53 -3.86 0.74
C VAL A 68 12.07 -3.16 -0.52
N TYR A 69 11.96 -3.92 -1.61
CA TYR A 69 11.39 -3.47 -2.88
C TYR A 69 9.90 -3.75 -2.85
N GLN A 70 9.11 -2.77 -3.27
CA GLN A 70 7.66 -2.81 -3.23
C GLN A 70 7.13 -2.46 -4.62
N TRP A 71 6.29 -3.32 -5.21
CA TRP A 71 5.59 -3.02 -6.46
C TRP A 71 4.07 -2.96 -6.20
N ASN A 72 3.51 -1.76 -6.35
CA ASN A 72 2.09 -1.52 -6.13
C ASN A 72 1.29 -1.58 -7.44
N LYS A 73 0.09 -2.15 -7.37
CA LYS A 73 -0.94 -2.07 -8.40
C LYS A 73 -2.30 -1.80 -7.77
N PHE A 74 -3.03 -0.87 -8.39
CA PHE A 74 -4.41 -0.57 -8.06
C PHE A 74 -5.30 -0.98 -9.24
N SER A 75 -6.43 -1.61 -8.97
CA SER A 75 -7.38 -2.05 -9.99
C SER A 75 -8.79 -2.12 -9.41
N GLU A 76 -9.73 -2.65 -10.19
CA GLU A 76 -11.13 -2.84 -9.79
C GLU A 76 -11.62 -4.22 -10.20
N ILE A 77 -12.28 -4.93 -9.30
CA ILE A 77 -12.86 -6.24 -9.55
C ILE A 77 -14.36 -6.06 -9.78
N LYS A 78 -14.86 -6.61 -10.88
CA LYS A 78 -16.29 -6.66 -11.15
C LYS A 78 -16.97 -7.63 -10.20
N THR A 79 -17.87 -7.13 -9.35
CA THR A 79 -18.74 -7.92 -8.48
C THR A 79 -20.19 -7.83 -8.96
N LYS A 80 -20.94 -8.91 -8.80
CA LYS A 80 -22.37 -8.92 -9.12
C LYS A 80 -23.15 -8.41 -7.92
N ALA A 81 -24.04 -7.44 -8.13
CA ALA A 81 -25.00 -7.06 -7.11
C ALA A 81 -25.94 -8.24 -6.83
N GLU A 82 -26.21 -8.54 -5.55
CA GLU A 82 -27.13 -9.63 -5.15
C GLU A 82 -28.61 -9.35 -5.50
N ASN A 83 -28.93 -8.18 -6.04
CA ASN A 83 -30.30 -7.74 -6.33
C ASN A 83 -30.77 -8.17 -7.73
N LYS A 84 -32.09 -8.29 -7.92
CA LYS A 84 -32.79 -8.66 -9.18
C LYS A 84 -32.52 -7.74 -10.39
N LEU A 85 -31.68 -6.73 -10.24
CA LEU A 85 -31.23 -5.86 -11.33
C LEU A 85 -29.80 -6.27 -11.66
N ASP A 86 -29.53 -6.62 -12.91
CA ASP A 86 -28.19 -6.86 -13.44
C ASP A 86 -27.40 -5.54 -13.44
N VAL A 87 -26.87 -5.18 -12.27
CA VAL A 87 -25.99 -4.04 -12.08
C VAL A 87 -24.59 -4.58 -11.81
N ASP A 88 -23.67 -4.14 -12.65
CA ASP A 88 -22.25 -4.36 -12.47
C ASP A 88 -21.74 -3.44 -11.35
N LEU A 89 -21.24 -4.03 -10.28
CA LEU A 89 -20.51 -3.30 -9.24
C LEU A 89 -19.01 -3.46 -9.49
N PHE A 90 -18.24 -2.42 -9.21
CA PHE A 90 -16.78 -2.44 -9.31
C PHE A 90 -16.20 -2.16 -7.93
N GLU A 91 -15.47 -3.14 -7.41
CA GLU A 91 -14.82 -3.04 -6.11
C GLU A 91 -13.33 -2.75 -6.27
N PRO A 92 -12.80 -1.69 -5.64
CA PRO A 92 -11.38 -1.38 -5.73
C PRO A 92 -10.56 -2.50 -5.09
N ILE A 93 -9.40 -2.80 -5.67
CA ILE A 93 -8.39 -3.70 -5.11
C ILE A 93 -7.03 -3.01 -5.12
N ILE A 94 -6.32 -3.16 -4.01
CA ILE A 94 -4.88 -2.91 -3.98
C ILE A 94 -4.15 -4.24 -3.89
N ALA A 95 -3.10 -4.38 -4.69
CA ALA A 95 -2.19 -5.51 -4.64
C ALA A 95 -0.74 -5.00 -4.59
N VAL A 96 0.05 -5.58 -3.70
CA VAL A 96 1.40 -5.12 -3.39
C VAL A 96 2.34 -6.32 -3.33
N VAL A 97 3.34 -6.33 -4.20
CA VAL A 97 4.45 -7.30 -4.14
C VAL A 97 5.56 -6.71 -3.30
N LEU A 98 6.06 -7.46 -2.33
CA LEU A 98 7.26 -7.17 -1.55
C LEU A 98 8.36 -8.16 -1.90
N SER A 99 9.56 -7.65 -2.21
CA SER A 99 10.74 -8.45 -2.49
C SER A 99 11.97 -7.94 -1.73
N LYS A 100 12.88 -8.87 -1.45
CA LYS A 100 14.23 -8.56 -0.94
C LYS A 100 15.23 -8.29 -2.07
N LYS A 101 14.85 -8.56 -3.33
CA LYS A 101 15.66 -8.35 -4.53
C LYS A 101 15.03 -7.24 -5.36
N ASN A 102 15.84 -6.59 -6.20
CA ASN A 102 15.32 -5.59 -7.12
C ASN A 102 14.28 -6.26 -8.05
N ILE A 103 13.08 -5.68 -8.08
CA ILE A 103 11.93 -6.17 -8.85
C ILE A 103 12.03 -5.75 -10.35
N GLY A 104 13.06 -4.99 -10.71
CA GLY A 104 13.37 -4.61 -12.09
C GLY A 104 13.17 -3.12 -12.33
N ASP A 105 14.05 -2.53 -13.14
CA ASP A 105 14.20 -1.07 -13.28
C ASP A 105 13.14 -0.41 -14.19
N GLU A 106 12.27 -1.18 -14.87
CA GLU A 106 11.35 -0.68 -15.89
C GLU A 106 9.89 -0.54 -15.45
N THR A 107 9.60 -0.54 -14.15
CA THR A 107 8.21 -0.53 -13.66
C THR A 107 7.90 0.77 -12.89
N GLU A 108 6.98 1.57 -13.44
CA GLU A 108 6.61 2.94 -12.98
C GLU A 108 6.07 3.01 -11.53
N SER A 109 6.00 1.90 -10.79
CA SER A 109 5.37 1.82 -9.47
C SER A 109 6.20 1.03 -8.45
N VAL A 110 7.51 0.87 -8.70
CA VAL A 110 8.43 0.27 -7.72
C VAL A 110 8.91 1.34 -6.75
N GLN A 111 8.73 1.06 -5.47
CA GLN A 111 9.22 1.84 -4.34
C GLN A 111 10.30 1.02 -3.62
N VAL A 112 11.35 1.69 -3.16
CA VAL A 112 12.39 1.06 -2.34
C VAL A 112 12.33 1.67 -0.95
N SER A 113 11.96 0.87 0.04
CA SER A 113 12.01 1.28 1.44
C SER A 113 13.40 0.98 1.99
N THR A 114 14.16 2.04 2.28
CA THR A 114 15.44 1.98 3.00
C THR A 114 15.24 2.38 4.47
N GLU A 115 14.14 1.97 5.09
CA GLU A 115 13.84 2.27 6.50
C GLU A 115 14.86 1.54 7.40
N SER A 116 16.08 2.07 7.45
CA SER A 116 17.02 1.74 8.50
C SER A 116 16.45 2.27 9.80
N SER A 117 16.77 1.58 10.90
CA SER A 117 16.49 1.98 12.28
C SER A 117 17.06 3.37 12.68
N ASP A 118 17.64 4.11 11.73
CA ASP A 118 18.21 5.46 11.91
C ASP A 118 17.19 6.58 11.66
N PHE A 119 15.97 6.25 11.22
CA PHE A 119 14.89 7.23 11.21
C PHE A 119 14.47 7.55 12.64
N LYS A 120 14.78 8.77 13.09
CA LYS A 120 14.26 9.32 14.34
C LYS A 120 12.75 9.12 14.40
N HIS A 121 12.25 8.66 15.55
CA HIS A 121 10.82 8.49 15.76
C HIS A 121 10.07 9.75 15.30
N LEU A 122 8.91 9.58 14.65
CA LEU A 122 8.05 10.67 14.18
C LEU A 122 7.66 11.71 15.26
N ASN A 123 7.92 11.40 16.53
CA ASN A 123 7.77 12.31 17.66
C ASN A 123 8.91 13.34 17.77
N ASP A 124 10.07 13.09 17.17
CA ASP A 124 11.26 13.96 17.19
C ASP A 124 11.35 14.87 15.95
N LEU A 125 10.48 14.65 14.96
CA LEU A 125 10.39 15.55 13.81
C LEU A 125 9.51 16.75 14.17
N PRO A 126 9.98 17.99 13.91
CA PRO A 126 9.16 19.17 14.14
C PRO A 126 7.91 19.09 13.27
N ARG A 127 6.75 18.84 13.89
CA ARG A 127 5.46 18.87 13.21
C ARG A 127 5.14 20.31 12.82
N LEU A 128 5.41 20.66 11.58
CA LEU A 128 4.81 21.84 10.95
C LEU A 128 3.31 21.58 10.86
N LYS A 129 2.53 22.22 11.74
CA LYS A 129 1.07 22.27 11.61
C LYS A 129 0.75 23.03 10.32
N ILE A 130 0.55 22.32 9.22
CA ILE A 130 -0.01 22.92 8.02
C ILE A 130 -1.45 23.33 8.37
N GLY A 131 -1.71 24.63 8.40
CA GLY A 131 -3.04 25.18 8.67
C GLY A 131 -3.22 25.94 9.99
N THR A 132 -2.17 26.19 10.78
CA THR A 132 -2.26 27.32 11.74
C THR A 132 -2.31 28.62 10.94
N GLU A 133 -3.52 29.13 10.75
CA GLU A 133 -3.91 30.42 10.19
C GLU A 133 -2.75 31.31 9.75
N ASN A 134 -2.32 31.16 8.49
CA ASN A 134 -1.70 32.28 7.80
C ASN A 134 -2.81 33.33 7.61
N LYS A 135 -2.82 34.34 8.49
CA LYS A 135 -3.65 35.55 8.36
C LYS A 135 -3.31 36.37 7.10
N ASP A 136 -2.36 35.93 6.30
CA ASP A 136 -1.93 36.55 5.05
C ASP A 136 -2.40 35.82 3.79
N ASN A 137 -3.58 35.19 3.82
CA ASN A 137 -4.25 34.69 2.61
C ASN A 137 -4.92 35.84 1.83
N ASN A 138 -4.13 36.84 1.44
CA ASN A 138 -4.54 37.99 0.62
C ASN A 138 -4.52 37.66 -0.89
N TRP A 139 -4.97 36.45 -1.26
CA TRP A 139 -5.08 36.02 -2.66
C TRP A 139 -6.46 36.32 -3.28
N ARG A 140 -7.40 36.91 -2.52
CA ARG A 140 -8.73 37.26 -3.02
C ARG A 140 -8.83 38.74 -3.46
N GLN A 141 -8.92 38.90 -4.78
CA GLN A 141 -9.71 39.91 -5.50
C GLN A 141 -9.42 41.40 -5.23
N LYS A 142 -8.43 41.94 -5.94
CA LYS A 142 -8.55 43.33 -6.45
C LYS A 142 -9.53 43.34 -7.62
N ARG A 143 -10.84 43.41 -7.33
CA ARG A 143 -11.81 43.90 -8.33
C ARG A 143 -11.48 45.36 -8.58
N LYS A 144 -10.98 45.67 -9.78
CA LYS A 144 -10.86 47.04 -10.29
C LYS A 144 -12.28 47.61 -10.38
N ILE A 145 -12.59 48.58 -9.54
CA ILE A 145 -13.74 49.46 -9.75
C ILE A 145 -13.22 50.61 -10.63
N LYS A 146 -13.92 50.83 -11.75
CA LYS A 146 -13.72 51.94 -12.69
C LYS A 146 -14.10 53.27 -12.05
#